data_AF-A0A3N4L5X7-F1
#
_entry.id   AF-A0A3N4L5X7-F1
#
_cell.length_a   1.000
_cell.length_b   1.000
_cell.length_c   1.000
_cell.angle_alpha   90.00
_cell.angle_beta   90.00
_cell.angle_gamma   90.00
#
_symmetry.space_group_name_H-M   'P 1'
#
loop_
_entity.id
_entity.type
_entity.pdbx_description
1 polymer ?
#
loop_
_entity_poly.entity_id
_entity_poly.type
_entity_poly.pdbx_seq_one_letter_code
_entity_poly.pdbx_strand_id
1 'polypeptide(L)'
;MSQYSSTDLTTYCKMVRIRPGPVPKPIAPRPVSPLTFYGPQVPRCPTTAIAIKREEAIDIDSETEDPEEIRLLFKRWRATGRESIAIALQPKKNSRKSYPQEYKMKALRMYAVAREAGLDGIKRPISKRKCAKLLGITPKMLSDWISKGNTIKKTRVGSRRVFGPGRQVSWPEMEACLYREFKALRVLGRAINRKWFT
;
A
#
# COMPACT_ATOMS: atom_id res chain seq x y z
N MET A 1 -63.52 23.99 29.31
CA MET A 1 -62.73 25.16 28.86
C MET A 1 -61.33 24.68 28.51
N SER A 2 -61.03 24.46 27.23
CA SER A 2 -59.77 23.89 26.74
C SER A 2 -58.87 25.02 26.28
N GLN A 3 -57.76 25.25 26.98
CA GLN A 3 -56.78 26.29 26.62
C GLN A 3 -55.79 25.71 25.60
N TYR A 4 -55.84 26.20 24.36
CA TYR A 4 -54.83 25.94 23.34
C TYR A 4 -53.71 26.97 23.48
N SER A 5 -52.52 26.51 23.87
CA SER A 5 -51.30 27.32 23.89
C SER A 5 -50.69 27.32 22.49
N SER A 6 -50.85 28.44 21.77
CA SER A 6 -50.21 28.68 20.47
C SER A 6 -48.73 28.99 20.70
N THR A 7 -47.84 28.08 20.32
CA THR A 7 -46.39 28.33 20.31
C THR A 7 -45.99 28.78 18.90
N ASP A 8 -45.75 30.06 18.73
CA ASP A 8 -45.21 30.64 17.50
C ASP A 8 -43.75 30.24 17.28
N LEU A 9 -43.52 29.45 16.22
CA LEU A 9 -42.20 29.06 15.75
C LEU A 9 -41.61 30.18 14.88
N THR A 10 -40.86 31.10 15.49
CA THR A 10 -40.04 32.07 14.76
C THR A 10 -38.80 31.38 14.18
N THR A 11 -38.94 30.91 12.94
CA THR A 11 -37.84 30.29 12.18
C THR A 11 -36.90 31.39 11.69
N TYR A 12 -35.79 31.59 12.40
CA TYR A 12 -34.75 32.55 12.03
C TYR A 12 -33.92 32.01 10.86
N CYS A 13 -34.28 32.39 9.63
CA CYS A 13 -33.48 32.10 8.44
C CYS A 13 -32.17 32.89 8.48
N LYS A 14 -31.10 32.25 8.98
CA LYS A 14 -29.72 32.73 8.84
C LYS A 14 -29.36 32.81 7.36
N MET A 15 -29.33 34.03 6.82
CA MET A 15 -28.80 34.28 5.49
C MET A 15 -27.30 33.94 5.45
N VAL A 16 -26.96 32.81 4.86
CA VAL A 16 -25.57 32.41 4.60
C VAL A 16 -25.04 33.27 3.45
N ARG A 17 -24.15 34.21 3.75
CA ARG A 17 -23.40 34.95 2.72
C ARG A 17 -22.52 33.96 1.94
N ILE A 18 -22.94 33.64 0.72
CA ILE A 18 -22.16 32.82 -0.22
C ILE A 18 -20.93 33.63 -0.60
N ARG A 19 -19.74 33.19 -0.18
CA ARG A 19 -18.49 33.80 -0.63
C ARG A 19 -18.23 33.38 -2.07
N PRO A 20 -17.84 34.30 -2.97
CA PRO A 20 -17.45 33.94 -4.33
C PRO A 20 -16.29 32.96 -4.29
N GLY A 21 -16.41 31.87 -5.05
CA GLY A 21 -15.39 30.84 -5.16
C GLY A 21 -14.12 31.35 -5.84
N PRO A 22 -12.99 30.65 -5.67
CA PRO A 22 -11.73 31.03 -6.29
C PRO A 22 -11.83 31.00 -7.82
N VAL A 23 -11.41 32.09 -8.46
CA VAL A 23 -11.33 32.21 -9.92
C VAL A 23 -10.32 31.19 -10.45
N PRO A 24 -10.68 30.34 -11.44
CA PRO A 24 -9.76 29.38 -12.02
C PRO A 24 -8.58 30.10 -12.70
N LYS A 25 -7.35 29.71 -12.34
CA LYS A 25 -6.14 30.27 -12.96
C LYS A 25 -6.04 29.81 -14.42
N PRO A 26 -5.64 30.68 -15.35
CA PRO A 26 -5.38 30.29 -16.73
C PRO A 26 -4.31 29.19 -16.77
N ILE A 27 -4.64 28.09 -17.45
CA ILE A 27 -3.73 26.95 -17.64
C ILE A 27 -2.67 27.39 -18.64
N ALA A 28 -1.43 27.58 -18.18
CA ALA A 28 -0.31 27.82 -19.07
C ALA A 28 -0.13 26.62 -20.04
N PRO A 29 0.13 26.86 -21.33
CA PRO A 29 0.39 25.81 -22.29
C PRO A 29 1.60 24.98 -21.83
N ARG A 30 1.43 23.66 -21.74
CA ARG A 30 2.53 22.77 -21.40
C ARG A 30 3.54 22.77 -22.56
N PRO A 31 4.84 22.88 -22.29
CA PRO A 31 5.85 22.73 -23.34
C PRO A 31 5.73 21.32 -23.93
N VAL A 32 5.52 21.26 -25.24
CA VAL A 32 5.50 20.01 -26.00
C VAL A 32 6.92 19.46 -25.95
N SER A 33 7.11 18.33 -25.28
CA SER A 33 8.42 17.69 -25.21
C SER A 33 8.81 17.24 -26.62
N PRO A 34 10.01 17.60 -27.10
CA PRO A 34 10.46 17.16 -28.42
C PRO A 34 10.49 15.63 -28.46
N LEU A 35 9.83 15.13 -29.50
CA LEU A 35 9.69 13.75 -29.93
C LEU A 35 10.94 12.94 -29.58
N THR A 36 10.82 12.01 -28.63
CA THR A 36 11.91 11.09 -28.31
C THR A 36 12.10 10.15 -29.49
N PHE A 37 13.21 10.39 -30.18
CA PHE A 37 13.85 9.56 -31.18
C PHE A 37 13.84 8.09 -30.74
N TYR A 38 13.34 7.21 -31.61
CA TYR A 38 13.32 5.76 -31.40
C TYR A 38 14.76 5.25 -31.25
N GLY A 39 15.17 4.92 -30.03
CA GLY A 39 16.42 4.21 -29.78
C GLY A 39 16.35 2.77 -30.30
N PRO A 40 17.49 2.19 -30.75
CA PRO A 40 17.55 0.82 -31.26
C PRO A 40 17.11 -0.20 -30.21
N GLN A 41 16.38 -1.22 -30.67
CA GLN A 41 15.85 -2.29 -29.85
C GLN A 41 16.99 -3.02 -29.13
N VAL A 42 17.01 -2.92 -27.80
CA VAL A 42 17.96 -3.66 -26.97
C VAL A 42 17.63 -5.15 -27.06
N PRO A 43 18.57 -6.03 -27.43
CA PRO A 43 18.33 -7.47 -27.48
C PRO A 43 17.94 -7.97 -26.09
N ARG A 44 16.87 -8.77 -26.05
CA ARG A 44 16.38 -9.42 -24.82
C ARG A 44 17.47 -10.38 -24.32
N CYS A 45 17.98 -10.14 -23.12
CA CYS A 45 18.93 -11.05 -22.50
C CYS A 45 18.29 -12.45 -22.36
N PRO A 46 18.98 -13.53 -22.78
CA PRO A 46 18.53 -14.89 -22.52
C PRO A 46 18.50 -15.10 -21.01
N THR A 47 17.39 -15.65 -20.52
CA THR A 47 17.24 -16.05 -19.12
C THR A 47 18.14 -17.26 -18.90
N THR A 48 19.37 -17.04 -18.43
CA THR A 48 20.23 -18.11 -17.94
C THR A 48 19.61 -18.68 -16.68
N ALA A 49 19.14 -19.92 -16.77
CA ALA A 49 18.75 -20.72 -15.62
C ALA A 49 19.99 -20.89 -14.72
N ILE A 50 20.00 -20.20 -13.58
CA ILE A 50 21.04 -20.38 -12.57
C ILE A 50 20.78 -21.75 -11.92
N ALA A 51 21.52 -22.76 -12.37
CA ALA A 51 21.59 -24.04 -11.70
C ALA A 51 22.25 -23.84 -10.33
N ILE A 52 21.43 -23.81 -9.28
CA ILE A 52 21.90 -23.81 -7.90
C ILE A 52 22.47 -25.21 -7.66
N LYS A 53 23.81 -25.33 -7.73
CA LYS A 53 24.52 -26.53 -7.27
C LYS A 53 24.21 -26.69 -5.78
N ARG A 54 23.75 -27.88 -5.42
CA ARG A 54 23.56 -28.31 -4.02
C ARG A 54 24.84 -28.02 -3.25
N GLU A 55 24.72 -27.21 -2.21
CA GLU A 55 25.80 -26.94 -1.28
C GLU A 55 26.18 -28.26 -0.59
N GLU A 56 27.45 -28.64 -0.69
CA GLU A 56 28.05 -29.68 0.15
C GLU A 56 27.94 -29.21 1.60
N ALA A 57 27.19 -29.98 2.40
CA ALA A 57 27.15 -29.77 3.83
C ALA A 57 28.55 -30.03 4.38
N ILE A 58 29.15 -29.03 5.00
CA ILE A 58 30.37 -29.21 5.78
C ILE A 58 29.91 -29.83 7.10
N ASP A 59 30.08 -31.15 7.23
CA ASP A 59 29.92 -31.84 8.51
C ASP A 59 31.06 -31.35 9.43
N ILE A 60 30.69 -30.67 10.51
CA ILE A 60 31.62 -30.15 11.51
C ILE A 60 31.65 -31.17 12.65
N ASP A 61 32.71 -31.96 12.70
CA ASP A 61 32.97 -32.92 13.79
C ASP A 61 33.25 -32.13 15.09
N SER A 62 32.44 -32.40 16.12
CA SER A 62 32.21 -31.52 17.27
C SER A 62 33.23 -31.63 18.42
N GLU A 63 34.44 -32.14 18.20
CA GLU A 63 35.30 -32.57 19.32
C GLU A 63 36.48 -31.67 19.69
N THR A 64 36.73 -30.56 19.00
CA THR A 64 37.69 -29.55 19.50
C THR A 64 37.37 -28.19 18.90
N GLU A 65 36.69 -27.35 19.66
CA GLU A 65 36.42 -25.97 19.25
C GLU A 65 36.83 -25.00 20.36
N ASP A 66 38.13 -24.68 20.38
CA ASP A 66 38.60 -23.51 21.10
C ASP A 66 37.86 -22.28 20.52
N PRO A 67 37.09 -21.53 21.34
CA PRO A 67 36.31 -20.38 20.86
C PRO A 67 37.17 -19.31 20.18
N GLU A 68 38.48 -19.26 20.46
CA GLU A 68 39.40 -18.37 19.76
C GLU A 68 39.78 -18.89 18.36
N GLU A 69 39.88 -20.21 18.15
CA GLU A 69 40.06 -20.78 16.81
C GLU A 69 38.83 -20.54 15.93
N ILE A 70 37.61 -20.69 16.45
CA ILE A 70 36.38 -20.35 15.72
C ILE A 70 36.39 -18.87 15.32
N ARG A 71 36.78 -17.97 16.24
CA ARG A 71 36.91 -16.53 15.95
C ARG A 71 37.95 -16.25 14.87
N LEU A 72 39.09 -16.95 14.92
CA LEU A 72 40.15 -16.82 13.92
C LEU A 72 39.70 -17.34 12.56
N LEU A 73 38.98 -18.47 12.54
CA LEU A 73 38.41 -19.07 11.33
C LEU A 73 37.40 -18.12 10.67
N PHE A 74 36.52 -17.49 11.46
CA PHE A 74 35.59 -16.46 10.97
C PHE A 74 36.27 -15.18 10.48
N LYS A 75 37.41 -14.79 11.07
CA LYS A 75 38.22 -13.65 10.58
C LYS A 75 38.91 -14.02 9.27
N ARG A 76 39.49 -15.21 9.17
CA ARG A 76 40.16 -15.74 7.98
C ARG A 76 39.18 -15.88 6.82
N TRP A 77 38.00 -16.44 7.08
CA TRP A 77 36.92 -16.58 6.09
C TRP A 77 36.39 -15.22 5.58
N ARG A 78 36.41 -14.18 6.41
CA ARG A 78 36.10 -12.80 5.97
C ARG A 78 37.22 -12.15 5.17
N ALA A 79 38.48 -12.52 5.42
CA ALA A 79 39.65 -11.96 4.74
C ALA A 79 39.92 -12.62 3.37
N THR A 80 39.59 -13.90 3.19
CA THR A 80 39.85 -14.67 1.95
C THR A 80 38.90 -14.39 0.78
N GLY A 81 38.24 -13.22 0.76
CA GLY A 81 37.62 -12.72 -0.47
C GLY A 81 36.32 -13.41 -0.87
N ARG A 82 35.21 -12.99 -0.24
CA ARG A 82 33.88 -12.99 -0.87
C ARG A 82 33.67 -11.77 -1.77
N GLU A 83 34.71 -11.31 -2.47
CA GLU A 83 34.56 -10.28 -3.51
C GLU A 83 33.76 -10.81 -4.72
N SER A 84 33.64 -12.13 -4.88
CA SER A 84 32.93 -12.77 -6.02
C SER A 84 31.49 -13.22 -5.73
N ILE A 85 31.02 -13.22 -4.48
CA ILE A 85 29.58 -13.36 -4.13
C ILE A 85 29.00 -12.01 -3.69
N ALA A 86 29.71 -10.92 -3.99
CA ALA A 86 29.11 -9.61 -4.17
C ALA A 86 28.56 -9.48 -5.59
N ILE A 87 27.90 -10.53 -6.12
CA ILE A 87 26.91 -10.31 -7.18
C ILE A 87 25.88 -9.39 -6.55
N ALA A 88 25.93 -8.14 -6.96
CA ALA A 88 25.11 -7.04 -6.51
C ALA A 88 23.64 -7.45 -6.36
N LEU A 89 23.27 -7.96 -5.19
CA LEU A 89 21.92 -7.88 -4.67
C LEU A 89 21.70 -6.40 -4.37
N GLN A 90 21.53 -5.64 -5.45
CA GLN A 90 21.01 -4.29 -5.42
C GLN A 90 19.87 -4.31 -4.40
N PRO A 91 19.90 -3.46 -3.36
CA PRO A 91 18.91 -3.51 -2.29
C PRO A 91 17.55 -3.48 -2.96
N LYS A 92 16.80 -4.59 -2.87
CA LYS A 92 15.52 -4.75 -3.57
C LYS A 92 14.71 -3.53 -3.21
N LYS A 93 14.37 -2.69 -4.21
CA LYS A 93 13.56 -1.48 -4.02
C LYS A 93 12.44 -1.83 -3.07
N ASN A 94 12.37 -1.13 -1.92
CA ASN A 94 11.44 -1.43 -0.84
C ASN A 94 10.01 -1.45 -1.38
N SER A 95 9.55 -2.62 -1.80
CA SER A 95 8.21 -2.80 -2.32
C SER A 95 7.26 -2.53 -1.17
N ARG A 96 6.31 -1.63 -1.39
CA ARG A 96 5.35 -1.24 -0.35
C ARG A 96 4.57 -2.48 0.08
N LYS A 97 4.78 -2.92 1.33
CA LYS A 97 4.04 -4.05 1.89
C LYS A 97 2.54 -3.72 1.90
N SER A 98 1.75 -4.59 1.27
CA SER A 98 0.30 -4.48 1.23
C SER A 98 -0.32 -5.49 2.18
N TYR A 99 -1.08 -5.01 3.16
CA TYR A 99 -1.66 -5.85 4.21
C TYR A 99 -3.10 -6.24 3.85
N PRO A 100 -3.50 -7.51 4.08
CA PRO A 100 -4.87 -7.96 3.85
C PRO A 100 -5.82 -7.42 4.93
N GLN A 101 -7.13 -7.51 4.69
CA GLN A 101 -8.16 -6.97 5.59
C GLN A 101 -8.06 -7.55 7.00
N GLU A 102 -7.86 -8.85 7.14
CA GLU A 102 -7.82 -9.57 8.42
C GLU A 102 -6.69 -9.04 9.29
N TYR A 103 -5.53 -8.79 8.68
CA TYR A 103 -4.38 -8.22 9.38
C TYR A 103 -4.69 -6.82 9.91
N LYS A 104 -5.35 -5.98 9.11
CA LYS A 104 -5.77 -4.64 9.53
C LYS A 104 -6.80 -4.72 10.65
N MET A 105 -7.77 -5.62 10.56
CA MET A 105 -8.78 -5.84 11.60
C MET A 105 -8.15 -6.38 12.89
N LYS A 106 -7.17 -7.29 12.80
CA LYS A 106 -6.38 -7.75 13.95
C LYS A 106 -5.64 -6.59 14.60
N ALA A 107 -5.01 -5.72 13.81
CA ALA A 107 -4.33 -4.53 14.32
C ALA A 107 -5.29 -3.57 15.06
N LEU A 108 -6.48 -3.33 14.50
CA LEU A 108 -7.50 -2.49 15.13
C LEU A 108 -8.04 -3.10 16.42
N ARG A 109 -8.32 -4.41 16.44
CA ARG A 109 -8.74 -5.13 17.65
C ARG A 109 -7.66 -5.08 18.73
N MET A 110 -6.41 -5.33 18.36
CA MET A 110 -5.28 -5.28 19.29
C MET A 110 -5.14 -3.88 19.90
N TYR A 111 -5.23 -2.82 19.10
CA TYR A 111 -5.17 -1.45 19.60
C TYR A 111 -6.35 -1.12 20.55
N ALA A 112 -7.56 -1.59 20.23
CA ALA A 112 -8.75 -1.33 21.04
C ALA A 112 -8.68 -2.04 22.41
N VAL A 113 -8.20 -3.28 22.44
CA VAL A 113 -8.18 -4.15 23.63
C VAL A 113 -6.93 -3.95 24.47
N ALA A 114 -5.77 -3.74 23.85
CA ALA A 114 -4.51 -3.70 24.59
C ALA A 114 -4.47 -2.54 25.59
N ARG A 115 -4.05 -2.89 26.80
CA ARG A 115 -3.80 -1.97 27.92
C ARG A 115 -2.39 -2.20 28.44
N GLU A 116 -1.76 -1.13 28.88
CA GLU A 116 -0.45 -1.12 29.50
C GLU A 116 -0.61 -0.71 30.96
N ALA A 117 0.02 -1.43 31.88
CA ALA A 117 0.08 -1.02 33.28
C ALA A 117 1.01 0.20 33.38
N GLY A 118 0.47 1.33 33.83
CA GLY A 118 1.29 2.47 34.20
C GLY A 118 2.11 2.17 35.46
N LEU A 119 3.08 3.03 35.75
CA LEU A 119 3.84 3.02 37.01
C LEU A 119 2.90 3.07 38.22
N ASP A 120 1.78 3.80 38.07
CA ASP A 120 0.73 3.97 39.08
C ASP A 120 -0.18 2.73 39.24
N GLY A 121 0.08 1.63 38.53
CA GLY A 121 -0.79 0.44 38.48
C GLY A 121 -2.07 0.61 37.64
N ILE A 122 -2.39 1.82 37.22
CA ILE A 122 -3.58 2.11 36.40
C ILE A 122 -3.36 1.59 34.96
N LYS A 123 -4.30 0.78 34.47
CA LYS A 123 -4.29 0.24 33.10
C LYS A 123 -4.71 1.31 32.08
N ARG A 124 -3.76 1.80 31.28
CA ARG A 124 -4.01 2.80 30.22
C ARG A 124 -4.03 2.16 28.84
N PRO A 125 -4.73 2.74 27.84
CA PRO A 125 -4.64 2.29 26.46
C PRO A 125 -3.19 2.29 25.94
N ILE A 126 -2.82 1.26 25.19
CA ILE A 126 -1.48 1.20 24.58
C ILE A 126 -1.27 2.38 23.63
N SER A 127 -0.07 2.96 23.62
CA SER A 127 0.25 4.02 22.66
C SER A 127 0.25 3.49 21.21
N LYS A 128 -0.16 4.33 20.25
CA LYS A 128 -0.14 3.98 18.82
C LYS A 128 1.25 3.53 18.34
N ARG A 129 2.30 4.19 18.82
CA ARG A 129 3.70 3.86 18.46
C ARG A 129 4.09 2.46 18.95
N LYS A 130 3.76 2.13 20.21
CA LYS A 130 4.06 0.81 20.78
C LYS A 130 3.27 -0.30 20.08
N CYS A 131 1.97 -0.08 19.86
CA CYS A 131 1.12 -0.99 19.09
C CYS A 131 1.65 -1.24 17.66
N ALA A 132 2.07 -0.17 16.97
CA ALA A 132 2.64 -0.28 15.63
C ALA A 132 3.98 -1.04 15.61
N LYS A 133 4.84 -0.85 16.63
CA LYS A 133 6.11 -1.58 16.79
C LYS A 133 5.86 -3.08 16.98
N LEU A 134 4.89 -3.47 17.81
CA LEU A 134 4.51 -4.87 18.01
C LEU A 134 4.00 -5.55 16.73
N LEU A 135 3.36 -4.78 15.84
CA LEU A 135 2.83 -5.27 14.57
C LEU A 135 3.82 -5.15 13.39
N GLY A 136 5.02 -4.60 13.60
CA GLY A 136 5.97 -4.34 12.50
C GLY A 136 5.44 -3.40 11.42
N ILE A 137 4.56 -2.46 11.78
CA ILE A 137 4.00 -1.44 10.86
C ILE A 137 4.43 -0.04 11.28
N THR A 138 4.30 0.93 10.38
CA THR A 138 4.56 2.33 10.73
C THR A 138 3.39 2.91 11.54
N PRO A 139 3.64 3.83 12.49
CA PRO A 139 2.57 4.47 13.27
C PRO A 139 1.56 5.22 12.38
N LYS A 140 2.03 5.78 11.25
CA LYS A 140 1.17 6.43 10.26
C LYS A 140 0.15 5.47 9.67
N MET A 141 0.55 4.25 9.31
CA MET A 141 -0.37 3.23 8.79
C MET A 141 -1.44 2.84 9.81
N LEU A 142 -1.05 2.67 11.08
CA LEU A 142 -2.02 2.37 12.13
C LEU A 142 -3.03 3.51 12.29
N SER A 143 -2.57 4.76 12.28
CA SER A 143 -3.46 5.93 12.35
C SER A 143 -4.42 6.00 11.15
N ASP A 144 -3.93 5.72 9.94
CA ASP A 144 -4.74 5.67 8.72
C ASP A 144 -5.78 4.53 8.76
N TRP A 145 -5.46 3.40 9.40
CA TRP A 145 -6.42 2.30 9.55
C TRP A 145 -7.47 2.60 10.59
N ILE A 146 -7.11 3.29 11.67
CA ILE A 146 -8.07 3.72 12.70
C ILE A 146 -9.11 4.67 12.08
N SER A 147 -8.68 5.66 11.29
CA SER A 147 -9.61 6.59 10.62
C SER A 147 -10.51 5.89 9.59
N LYS A 148 -10.02 4.80 8.97
CA LYS A 148 -10.75 4.02 7.95
C LYS A 148 -11.39 2.74 8.51
N GLY A 149 -11.50 2.58 9.83
CA GLY A 149 -11.93 1.33 10.45
C GLY A 149 -13.26 0.79 9.91
N ASN A 150 -14.26 1.66 9.74
CA ASN A 150 -15.57 1.29 9.19
C ASN A 150 -15.48 0.85 7.73
N THR A 151 -14.66 1.51 6.91
CA THR A 151 -14.45 1.14 5.51
C THR A 151 -13.73 -0.21 5.40
N ILE A 152 -12.71 -0.45 6.23
CA ILE A 152 -11.99 -1.73 6.30
C ILE A 152 -12.94 -2.86 6.73
N LYS A 153 -13.87 -2.60 7.65
CA LYS A 153 -14.87 -3.61 8.04
C LYS A 153 -15.78 -4.02 6.87
N LYS A 154 -16.12 -3.09 5.97
CA LYS A 154 -16.97 -3.33 4.79
C LYS A 154 -16.25 -4.01 3.62
N THR A 155 -14.91 -4.00 3.59
CA THR A 155 -14.17 -4.63 2.48
C THR A 155 -14.31 -6.16 2.51
N ARG A 156 -14.15 -6.79 1.35
CA ARG A 156 -14.14 -8.26 1.21
C ARG A 156 -12.91 -8.86 1.91
N VAL A 157 -13.14 -9.98 2.60
CA VAL A 157 -12.10 -10.84 3.19
C VAL A 157 -11.06 -11.21 2.12
N GLY A 158 -9.78 -11.10 2.47
CA GLY A 158 -8.63 -11.27 1.61
C GLY A 158 -8.24 -10.02 0.83
N SER A 159 -9.10 -8.99 0.77
CA SER A 159 -8.79 -7.77 0.03
C SER A 159 -7.64 -7.01 0.71
N ARG A 160 -6.60 -6.74 -0.06
CA ARG A 160 -5.46 -5.92 0.39
C ARG A 160 -5.71 -4.43 0.21
N ARG A 161 -6.60 -4.05 -0.72
CA ARG A 161 -6.96 -2.67 -1.00
C ARG A 161 -8.24 -2.32 -0.27
N VAL A 162 -8.24 -1.16 0.39
CA VAL A 162 -9.49 -0.58 0.91
C VAL A 162 -10.20 0.01 -0.30
N PHE A 163 -11.25 -0.64 -0.76
CA PHE A 163 -12.09 -0.07 -1.81
C PHE A 163 -12.81 1.14 -1.20
N GLY A 164 -12.49 2.32 -1.71
CA GLY A 164 -13.32 3.49 -1.49
C GLY A 164 -14.61 3.38 -2.30
N PRO A 165 -15.46 4.42 -2.31
CA PRO A 165 -16.34 4.62 -3.46
C PRO A 165 -15.46 4.47 -4.71
N GLY A 166 -15.89 3.68 -5.69
CA GLY A 166 -15.09 3.35 -6.86
C GLY A 166 -14.49 4.59 -7.53
N ARG A 167 -13.57 4.39 -8.48
CA ARG A 167 -13.05 5.49 -9.29
C ARG A 167 -14.24 6.33 -9.77
N GLN A 168 -14.29 7.60 -9.40
CA GLN A 168 -15.28 8.50 -9.97
C GLN A 168 -14.95 8.64 -11.45
N VAL A 169 -15.89 8.16 -12.28
CA VAL A 169 -15.76 8.21 -13.72
C VAL A 169 -16.09 9.64 -14.14
N SER A 170 -15.13 10.32 -14.78
CA SER A 170 -15.33 11.70 -15.24
C SER A 170 -16.41 11.83 -16.32
N TRP A 171 -16.66 10.76 -17.08
CA TRP A 171 -17.59 10.72 -18.21
C TRP A 171 -18.40 9.41 -18.18
N PRO A 172 -19.36 9.26 -17.25
CA PRO A 172 -20.05 7.99 -17.02
C PRO A 172 -20.82 7.51 -18.25
N GLU A 173 -21.41 8.45 -18.99
CA GLU A 173 -22.14 8.16 -20.23
C GLU A 173 -21.22 7.62 -21.31
N MET A 174 -20.07 8.24 -21.52
CA MET A 174 -19.07 7.80 -22.50
C MET A 174 -18.53 6.42 -22.14
N GLU A 175 -18.22 6.15 -20.87
CA GLU A 175 -17.77 4.82 -20.43
C GLU A 175 -18.86 3.77 -20.64
N ALA A 176 -20.14 4.11 -20.44
CA ALA A 176 -21.26 3.21 -20.73
C ALA A 176 -21.38 2.91 -22.23
N CYS A 177 -21.24 3.91 -23.10
CA CYS A 177 -21.24 3.71 -24.56
C CYS A 177 -20.08 2.81 -25.00
N LEU A 178 -18.86 3.12 -24.56
CA LEU A 178 -17.68 2.30 -24.84
C LEU A 178 -17.83 0.87 -24.35
N TYR A 179 -18.45 0.67 -23.18
CA TYR A 179 -18.69 -0.66 -22.64
C TYR A 179 -19.71 -1.46 -23.47
N ARG A 180 -20.72 -0.80 -24.05
CA ARG A 180 -21.67 -1.45 -24.97
C ARG A 180 -20.98 -1.90 -26.25
N GLU A 181 -20.17 -1.04 -26.85
CA GLU A 181 -19.37 -1.37 -28.04
C GLU A 181 -18.36 -2.49 -27.75
N PHE A 182 -17.71 -2.45 -26.58
CA PHE A 182 -16.79 -3.50 -26.12
C PHE A 182 -17.47 -4.86 -26.15
N LYS A 183 -18.66 -4.95 -25.55
CA LYS A 183 -19.42 -6.19 -25.48
C LYS A 183 -19.81 -6.68 -26.87
N ALA A 184 -20.31 -5.80 -27.73
CA ALA A 184 -20.68 -6.16 -29.10
C ALA A 184 -19.48 -6.74 -29.87
N LEU A 185 -18.31 -6.09 -29.80
CA LEU A 185 -17.09 -6.56 -30.46
C LEU A 185 -16.56 -7.88 -29.88
N ARG A 186 -16.70 -8.11 -28.57
CA ARG A 186 -16.31 -9.37 -27.93
C ARG A 186 -17.22 -10.53 -28.33
N VAL A 187 -18.52 -10.28 -28.50
CA VAL A 187 -19.46 -11.29 -29.02
C VAL A 187 -19.09 -11.68 -30.46
N LEU A 188 -18.59 -10.72 -31.26
CA LEU A 188 -18.05 -10.97 -32.60
C LEU A 188 -16.65 -11.63 -32.61
N GLY A 189 -16.08 -11.94 -31.44
CA GLY A 189 -14.77 -12.57 -31.33
C GLY A 189 -13.58 -11.66 -31.67
N ARG A 190 -13.78 -10.33 -31.80
CA ARG A 190 -12.68 -9.41 -32.12
C ARG A 190 -11.80 -9.16 -30.90
N ALA A 191 -10.48 -9.18 -31.11
CA ALA A 191 -9.50 -8.80 -30.11
C ALA A 191 -9.49 -7.28 -29.93
N ILE A 192 -9.63 -6.82 -28.69
CA ILE A 192 -9.70 -5.41 -28.36
C ILE A 192 -8.35 -4.95 -27.82
N ASN A 193 -7.68 -4.11 -28.62
CA ASN A 193 -6.33 -3.63 -28.36
C ASN A 193 -6.36 -2.16 -27.95
N ARG A 194 -5.22 -1.60 -27.50
CA ARG A 194 -5.09 -0.16 -27.19
C ARG A 194 -5.44 0.76 -28.37
N LYS A 195 -5.32 0.29 -29.61
CA LYS A 195 -5.67 1.01 -30.85
C LYS A 195 -7.17 1.07 -31.13
N TRP A 196 -8.03 0.61 -30.24
CA TRP A 196 -9.46 0.72 -30.43
C TRP A 196 -9.95 2.17 -30.31
N PHE A 197 -9.21 3.02 -29.57
CA PHE A 197 -9.58 4.42 -29.37
C PHE A 197 -9.00 5.40 -30.40
N THR A 198 -8.29 4.90 -31.42
CA THR A 198 -7.67 5.75 -32.46
C THR A 198 -8.55 5.90 -33.67
#